data_AF-A0A8S0UKI1-F1
#
_entry.id   AF-A0A8S0UKI1-F1
#
_cell.length_a   1.000
_cell.length_b   1.000
_cell.length_c   1.000
_cell.angle_alpha   90.00
_cell.angle_beta   90.00
_cell.angle_gamma   90.00
#
_symmetry.space_group_name_H-M   'P 1'
#
loop_
_entity.id
_entity.type
_entity.pdbx_description
1 polymer ?
#
loop_
_entity_poly.entity_id
_entity_poly.type
_entity_poly.pdbx_seq_one_letter_code
_entity_poly.pdbx_strand_id
1 'polypeptide(L)'
;MALVTPKKIIVSNCGDSRAVLYRNSVVIPLSIDHKIEESGGHVIFWDEARILGVLATSRAIVNGYLKPYVISESEVTITDGGG
;
A
#
# COMPACT_ATOMS: atom_id res chain seq x y z
N MET A 1 0.12 6.29 5.52
CA MET A 1 0.34 7.22 6.66
C MET A 1 1.77 7.06 7.17
N ALA A 2 2.39 8.13 7.67
CA ALA A 2 3.69 8.08 8.34
C ALA A 2 3.65 8.82 9.68
N LEU A 3 4.18 8.20 10.74
CA LEU A 3 4.45 8.82 12.03
C LEU A 3 5.97 8.99 12.18
N VAL A 4 6.41 10.23 12.38
CA VAL A 4 7.83 10.58 12.47
C VAL A 4 8.12 11.08 13.87
N THR A 5 9.16 10.50 14.49
CA THR A 5 9.70 10.90 15.78
C THR A 5 11.21 11.05 15.66
N PRO A 6 11.91 11.66 16.64
CA PRO A 6 13.37 11.73 16.62
C PRO A 6 14.07 10.37 16.55
N LYS A 7 13.42 9.29 17.02
CA LYS A 7 14.02 7.95 17.09
C LYS A 7 13.52 6.98 16.02
N LYS A 8 12.31 7.18 15.50
CA LYS A 8 11.62 6.21 14.64
C LYS A 8 10.80 6.90 13.56
N ILE A 9 10.73 6.27 12.40
CA ILE A 9 9.79 6.53 11.31
C ILE A 9 8.91 5.28 11.19
N ILE A 10 7.60 5.44 11.33
CA ILE A 10 6.64 4.34 11.23
C ILE A 10 5.74 4.62 10.03
N VAL A 11 5.72 3.72 9.05
CA VAL A 11 4.88 3.83 7.85
C VAL A 11 3.81 2.74 7.90
N SER A 12 2.57 3.13 7.70
CA SER A 12 1.43 2.22 7.48
C SER A 12 0.88 2.47 6.08
N ASN A 13 0.96 1.46 5.20
CA ASN A 13 0.46 1.56 3.83
C ASN A 13 -0.77 0.68 3.61
N CYS A 14 -1.75 1.19 2.86
CA CYS A 14 -2.97 0.50 2.50
C CYS A 14 -3.46 1.02 1.15
N GLY A 15 -2.71 0.70 0.09
CA GLY A 15 -3.04 1.07 -1.29
C GLY A 15 -1.83 0.98 -2.21
N ASP A 16 -1.93 1.65 -3.34
CA ASP A 16 -0.91 1.77 -4.38
C ASP A 16 0.02 2.99 -4.21
N SER A 17 -0.23 3.83 -3.20
CA SER A 17 0.70 4.88 -2.78
C SER A 17 1.98 4.30 -2.18
N ARG A 18 3.06 5.10 -2.20
CA ARG A 18 4.38 4.68 -1.67
C ARG A 18 5.03 5.73 -0.78
N ALA A 19 5.57 5.29 0.35
CA ALA A 19 6.50 6.05 1.17
C ALA A 19 7.94 5.62 0.89
N VAL A 20 8.82 6.60 0.72
CA VAL A 20 10.25 6.40 0.44
C VAL A 20 11.07 7.30 1.35
N LEU A 21 12.14 6.74 1.93
CA LEU A 21 13.12 7.47 2.72
C LEU A 21 14.38 7.69 1.89
N TYR A 22 14.87 8.92 1.87
CA TYR A 22 16.19 9.22 1.32
C TYR A 22 17.17 9.47 2.47
N ARG A 23 18.21 8.64 2.58
CA ARG A 23 19.23 8.74 3.64
C ARG A 23 20.58 8.26 3.14
N ASN A 24 21.64 9.00 3.48
CA ASN A 24 23.03 8.65 3.13
C ASN A 24 23.22 8.37 1.63
N SER A 25 22.58 9.20 0.80
CA SER A 25 22.59 9.07 -0.66
C SER A 25 21.93 7.79 -1.21
N VAL A 26 21.12 7.10 -0.39
CA VAL A 26 20.36 5.91 -0.77
C VAL A 26 18.86 6.17 -0.66
N VAL A 27 18.12 5.70 -1.65
CA VAL A 27 16.65 5.70 -1.68
C VAL A 27 16.14 4.36 -1.14
N ILE A 28 15.40 4.39 -0.05
CA ILE A 28 14.93 3.21 0.69
C ILE A 28 13.40 3.20 0.67
N PRO A 29 12.74 2.22 0.00
CA PRO A 29 11.30 2.09 0.08
C PRO A 29 10.90 1.69 1.50
N LEU A 30 9.96 2.42 2.10
CA LEU A 30 9.40 2.10 3.41
C LEU A 30 8.05 1.40 3.33
N SER A 31 7.47 1.31 2.13
CA SER A 31 6.26 0.55 1.86
C SER A 31 6.32 -0.11 0.48
N ILE A 32 5.53 -1.17 0.32
CA ILE A 32 5.31 -1.86 -0.94
C ILE A 32 3.91 -1.47 -1.44
N ASP A 33 3.76 -1.29 -2.76
CA ASP A 33 2.45 -0.96 -3.35
C ASP A 33 1.59 -2.22 -3.36
N HIS A 34 0.34 -2.10 -2.92
CA HIS A 34 -0.60 -3.21 -3.01
C HIS A 34 -1.20 -3.27 -4.42
N LYS A 35 -0.49 -3.93 -5.34
CA LYS A 35 -1.00 -4.22 -6.67
C LYS A 35 -1.84 -5.49 -6.68
N ILE A 36 -2.65 -5.65 -7.72
CA ILE A 36 -3.44 -6.86 -7.94
C ILE A 36 -2.56 -7.85 -8.74
N GLU A 37 -2.16 -8.95 -8.10
CA GLU A 37 -1.25 -9.95 -8.69
C GLU A 37 -2.00 -11.15 -9.32
N GLU A 38 -3.23 -11.43 -8.87
CA GLU A 38 -4.01 -12.59 -9.31
C GLU A 38 -5.26 -12.20 -10.09
N SER A 39 -5.47 -12.86 -11.22
CA SER A 39 -6.66 -12.75 -12.05
C SER A 39 -7.64 -13.89 -11.71
N GLY A 40 -8.30 -13.79 -10.55
CA GLY A 40 -9.48 -14.59 -10.23
C GLY A 40 -10.74 -14.04 -10.94
N GLY A 41 -11.89 -14.71 -10.78
CA GLY A 41 -13.17 -14.29 -11.39
C GLY A 41 -13.71 -12.92 -10.95
N HIS A 42 -12.98 -12.20 -10.10
CA HIS A 42 -13.33 -10.88 -9.59
C HIS A 42 -12.38 -9.77 -10.09
N VAL A 43 -11.46 -10.08 -11.00
CA VAL A 43 -10.53 -9.10 -11.58
C VAL A 43 -10.82 -8.94 -13.07
N ILE A 44 -11.05 -7.70 -13.48
CA ILE A 44 -11.29 -7.31 -14.88
C ILE A 44 -10.09 -6.49 -15.34
N PHE A 45 -9.56 -6.79 -16.52
CA PHE A 45 -8.49 -6.01 -17.13
C PHE A 45 -9.07 -4.94 -18.03
N TRP A 46 -8.92 -3.67 -17.63
CA TRP A 46 -9.26 -2.51 -18.44
C TRP A 46 -8.19 -1.44 -18.19
N ASP A 47 -7.22 -1.38 -19.10
CA ASP A 47 -5.92 -0.68 -19.03
C ASP A 47 -5.00 -1.21 -17.92
N GLU A 48 -5.56 -1.55 -16.76
CA GLU A 48 -4.92 -2.21 -15.64
C GLU A 48 -5.87 -3.23 -15.00
N ALA A 49 -5.33 -4.09 -14.12
CA ALA A 49 -6.13 -5.04 -13.36
C ALA A 49 -7.01 -4.29 -12.34
N ARG A 50 -8.32 -4.58 -12.32
CA ARG A 50 -9.29 -3.94 -11.43
C ARG A 50 -10.19 -4.96 -10.76
N ILE A 51 -10.32 -4.89 -9.43
CA ILE A 51 -11.30 -5.66 -8.68
C ILE A 51 -12.71 -5.17 -9.04
N LEU A 52 -13.54 -6.10 -9.53
CA LEU A 52 -14.89 -5.88 -10.04
C LEU A 52 -14.97 -4.81 -11.15
N GLY A 53 -13.86 -4.51 -11.82
CA GLY A 53 -13.77 -3.42 -12.79
C GLY A 53 -13.74 -2.01 -12.17
N VAL A 54 -13.71 -1.90 -10.83
CA VAL A 54 -13.81 -0.62 -10.11
C VAL A 54 -12.45 -0.13 -9.62
N LEU A 55 -11.76 -0.93 -8.78
CA LEU A 55 -10.57 -0.47 -8.05
C LEU A 55 -9.31 -1.23 -8.48
N ALA A 56 -8.21 -0.51 -8.73
CA ALA A 56 -6.95 -1.06 -9.25
C ALA A 56 -5.92 -1.48 -8.19
N THR A 57 -6.33 -1.55 -6.92
CA THR A 57 -5.48 -1.99 -5.80
C THR A 57 -6.18 -3.07 -5.00
N SER A 58 -5.41 -3.98 -4.41
CA SER A 58 -5.91 -5.07 -3.57
C SER A 58 -6.26 -4.64 -2.15
N ARG A 59 -5.77 -3.46 -1.71
CA ARG A 59 -6.03 -2.93 -0.37
C ARG A 59 -6.40 -1.46 -0.43
N ALA A 60 -7.43 -1.08 0.31
CA ALA A 60 -7.80 0.31 0.49
C ALA A 60 -8.72 0.47 1.70
N ILE A 61 -8.81 1.69 2.22
CA ILE A 61 -9.82 2.04 3.23
C ILE A 61 -11.17 2.11 2.50
N VAL A 62 -11.94 1.02 2.59
CA VAL A 62 -13.22 0.88 1.91
C VAL A 62 -14.27 0.35 2.87
N ASN A 63 -15.52 0.73 2.61
CA ASN A 63 -16.69 0.14 3.25
C ASN A 63 -17.67 -0.35 2.17
N GLY A 64 -18.49 -1.34 2.51
CA GLY A 64 -19.54 -1.85 1.63
C GLY A 64 -19.05 -2.88 0.59
N TYR A 65 -19.57 -2.76 -0.64
CA TYR A 65 -19.66 -3.85 -1.63
C TYR A 65 -18.33 -4.35 -2.22
N LEU A 66 -17.21 -3.64 -2.00
CA LEU A 66 -15.89 -4.11 -2.40
C LEU A 66 -15.31 -5.15 -1.43
N LYS A 67 -15.87 -5.26 -0.21
CA LYS A 67 -15.53 -6.34 0.71
C LYS A 67 -16.18 -7.65 0.24
N PRO A 68 -15.50 -8.81 0.36
CA PRO A 68 -14.19 -9.00 1.01
C PRO A 68 -12.98 -8.83 0.09
N TYR A 69 -13.17 -8.53 -1.20
CA TYR A 69 -12.12 -8.54 -2.22
C TYR A 69 -11.05 -7.46 -2.03
N VAL A 70 -11.44 -6.30 -1.50
CA VAL A 70 -10.53 -5.22 -1.09
C VAL A 70 -10.51 -5.15 0.43
N ILE A 71 -9.34 -5.41 1.03
CA ILE A 71 -9.16 -5.36 2.48
C ILE A 71 -8.58 -4.01 2.92
N SER A 72 -8.93 -3.59 4.13
CA SER A 72 -8.46 -2.31 4.71
C SER A 72 -7.29 -2.48 5.67
N GLU A 73 -6.77 -3.70 5.82
CA GLU A 73 -5.62 -3.99 6.66
C GLU A 73 -4.35 -3.41 6.04
N SER A 74 -3.63 -2.58 6.80
CA SER A 74 -2.39 -1.96 6.36
C SER A 74 -1.17 -2.83 6.67
N GLU A 75 -0.14 -2.71 5.86
CA GLU A 75 1.20 -3.20 6.18
C GLU A 75 2.01 -2.10 6.88
N VAL A 76 2.73 -2.47 7.95
CA VAL A 76 3.44 -1.51 8.80
C VAL A 76 4.95 -1.76 8.78
N THR A 77 5.73 -0.73 8.48
CA THR A 77 7.19 -0.72 8.54
C THR A 77 7.65 0.24 9.64
N ILE A 78 8.62 -0.19 10.45
CA ILE A 78 9.25 0.64 11.48
C ILE A 78 10.74 0.77 11.14
N THR A 79 11.21 2.01 10.99
CA THR A 79 12.60 2.35 10.64
C THR A 79 13.20 3.27 11.70
N ASP A 80 14.49 3.15 11.97
CA ASP A 80 15.17 4.08 12.87
C ASP A 80 15.28 5.50 12.27
N GLY A 81 15.04 6.50 13.10
CA GLY A 81 15.09 7.92 12.73
C GLY A 81 16.50 8.51 12.71
N GLY A 82 17.48 7.82 13.31
CA GLY A 82 18.88 8.25 13.37
C GLY A 82 19.57 8.26 12.00
N GLY A 83 20.49 9.21 11.81
CA GLY A 83 21.33 9.33 10.61
C GLY A 83 22.11 8.06 10.28
#